data_AF-A0AAV6D7D7-F1
#
_entry.id   AF-A0AAV6D7D7-F1
#
_cell.length_a   1.000
_cell.length_b   1.000
_cell.length_c   1.000
_cell.angle_alpha   90.00
_cell.angle_beta   90.00
_cell.angle_gamma   90.00
#
_symmetry.space_group_name_H-M   'P 1'
#
loop_
_entity.id
_entity.type
_entity.pdbx_description
1 polymer ?
#
loop_
_entity_poly.entity_id
_entity_poly.type
_entity_poly.pdbx_seq_one_letter_code
_entity_poly.pdbx_strand_id
1 'polypeptide(L)'
;MIPVKIICACGQKYAFDVQPVGGGKMPVPVFCPSCGREGTRDAEQFIAKILNGKTQPLPPPSVNTLLNSLQSTLAPHLTDALKSAVVQELAAQRRELLANQNAATAELTELARRLEQVQTPLIERLRAYEERLQELQKELIEQTEQNRELLKLKIEMTRRQLESERSRINFN
;
A
#
# COMPACT_ATOMS: atom_id res chain seq x y z
N MET A 1 -1.24 -11.22 4.98
CA MET A 1 -1.41 -12.62 4.53
C MET A 1 -0.86 -12.74 3.12
N ILE A 2 -0.24 -13.87 2.76
CA ILE A 2 0.37 -14.11 1.45
C ILE A 2 -0.52 -15.06 0.64
N PRO A 3 -0.92 -14.70 -0.59
CA PRO A 3 -1.72 -15.56 -1.45
C PRO A 3 -0.85 -16.64 -2.08
N VAL A 4 -1.02 -17.89 -1.65
CA VAL A 4 -0.28 -19.04 -2.16
C VAL A 4 -1.08 -19.69 -3.30
N LYS A 5 -0.45 -19.85 -4.47
CA LYS A 5 -1.05 -20.51 -5.64
C LYS A 5 -0.18 -21.67 -6.07
N ILE A 6 -0.66 -22.89 -5.90
CA ILE A 6 0.10 -24.12 -6.17
C ILE A 6 -0.68 -25.08 -7.07
N ILE A 7 0.06 -25.96 -7.74
CA ILE A 7 -0.48 -26.97 -8.65
C ILE A 7 -0.02 -28.33 -8.12
N CYS A 8 -0.98 -29.20 -7.79
CA CYS A 8 -0.66 -30.56 -7.37
C CYS A 8 -0.23 -31.40 -8.57
N ALA A 9 0.55 -32.46 -8.34
CA ALA A 9 0.91 -33.45 -9.36
C ALA A 9 -0.29 -34.16 -10.01
N CYS A 10 -1.48 -34.12 -9.41
CA CYS A 10 -2.71 -34.57 -10.05
C CYS A 10 -3.28 -33.57 -11.09
N GLY A 11 -2.62 -32.42 -11.28
CA GLY A 11 -3.03 -31.36 -12.21
C GLY A 11 -3.98 -30.31 -11.59
N GLN A 12 -4.49 -30.54 -10.37
CA GLN A 12 -5.38 -29.59 -9.71
C GLN A 12 -4.64 -28.31 -9.31
N LYS A 13 -5.19 -27.17 -9.70
CA LYS A 13 -4.76 -25.84 -9.26
C LYS A 13 -5.63 -25.38 -8.10
N TYR A 14 -5.02 -24.81 -7.07
CA TYR A 14 -5.74 -24.28 -5.92
C TYR A 14 -4.96 -23.13 -5.27
N ALA A 15 -5.70 -22.26 -4.58
CA ALA A 15 -5.17 -21.03 -3.99
C ALA A 15 -5.77 -20.78 -2.61
N PHE A 16 -4.97 -20.22 -1.71
CA PHE A 16 -5.36 -19.94 -0.33
C PHE A 16 -4.42 -18.89 0.27
N ASP A 17 -4.90 -18.15 1.28
CA ASP A 17 -4.13 -17.11 1.97
C ASP A 17 -3.52 -17.65 3.26
N VAL A 18 -2.22 -17.42 3.47
CA VAL A 18 -1.48 -17.92 4.64
C VAL A 18 -0.71 -16.81 5.34
N GLN A 19 -0.61 -16.91 6.66
CA GLN A 19 0.35 -16.16 7.45
C GLN A 19 1.49 -17.11 7.90
N PRO A 20 2.67 -17.07 7.28
CA PRO A 20 3.77 -17.98 7.58
C PRO A 20 4.38 -17.70 8.96
N VAL A 21 4.85 -18.75 9.61
CA VAL A 21 5.52 -18.70 10.93
C VAL A 21 7.00 -19.09 10.79
N GLY A 22 7.87 -18.56 11.65
CA GLY A 22 9.27 -19.01 11.79
C GLY A 22 10.09 -19.03 10.48
N GLY A 23 10.04 -17.96 9.68
CA GLY A 23 10.94 -17.79 8.52
C GLY A 23 10.46 -18.41 7.19
N GLY A 24 9.15 -18.64 7.02
CA GLY A 24 8.56 -19.00 5.71
C GLY A 24 7.90 -20.38 5.62
N LYS A 25 7.62 -21.02 6.76
CA LYS A 25 6.95 -22.33 6.83
C LYS A 25 5.44 -22.21 6.98
N MET A 26 4.75 -23.27 6.58
CA MET A 26 3.30 -23.39 6.70
C MET A 26 2.91 -23.61 8.17
N PRO A 27 1.88 -22.91 8.68
CA PRO A 27 1.41 -23.10 10.06
C PRO A 27 0.64 -24.43 10.24
N VAL A 28 0.01 -24.94 9.18
CA VAL A 28 -0.79 -26.16 9.16
C VAL A 28 -0.54 -26.90 7.85
N PRO A 29 -0.50 -28.25 7.82
CA PRO A 29 -0.38 -29.02 6.60
C PRO A 29 -1.57 -28.77 5.66
N VAL A 30 -1.30 -28.74 4.35
CA VAL A 30 -2.32 -28.50 3.32
C VAL A 30 -2.40 -29.70 2.39
N PHE A 31 -3.63 -30.18 2.18
CA PHE A 31 -3.91 -31.31 1.29
C PHE A 31 -4.62 -30.84 0.04
N CYS A 32 -4.31 -31.50 -1.08
CA CYS A 32 -4.99 -31.25 -2.34
C CYS A 32 -6.48 -31.63 -2.24
N PRO A 33 -7.42 -30.74 -2.61
CA PRO A 33 -8.86 -31.01 -2.48
C PRO A 33 -9.36 -32.12 -3.41
N SER A 34 -8.63 -32.46 -4.47
CA SER A 34 -9.05 -33.46 -5.46
C SER A 34 -8.48 -34.84 -5.21
N CYS A 35 -7.27 -34.96 -4.69
CA CYS A 35 -6.60 -36.26 -4.53
C CYS A 35 -6.05 -36.54 -3.12
N GLY A 36 -6.20 -35.60 -2.18
CA GLY A 36 -5.76 -35.78 -0.79
C GLY A 36 -4.25 -35.87 -0.59
N ARG A 37 -3.42 -35.70 -1.64
CA ARG A 37 -1.97 -35.65 -1.49
C ARG A 37 -1.54 -34.41 -0.71
N GLU A 38 -0.49 -34.57 0.08
CA GLU A 38 0.10 -33.48 0.85
C GLU A 38 0.79 -32.47 -0.10
N GLY A 39 0.34 -31.22 -0.05
CA GLY A 39 0.88 -30.08 -0.80
C GLY A 39 1.63 -29.08 0.06
N THR A 40 1.90 -29.40 1.34
CA THR A 40 2.59 -28.53 2.30
C THR A 40 3.95 -28.07 1.76
N ARG A 41 4.73 -28.98 1.17
CA ARG A 41 6.06 -28.66 0.61
C ARG A 41 6.01 -27.71 -0.58
N ASP A 42 5.02 -27.88 -1.46
CA ASP A 42 4.82 -27.01 -2.61
C ASP A 42 4.44 -25.59 -2.17
N ALA A 43 3.63 -25.48 -1.12
CA ALA A 43 3.26 -24.21 -0.49
C ALA A 43 4.46 -23.52 0.17
N GLU A 44 5.27 -24.24 0.95
CA GLU A 44 6.48 -23.71 1.58
C GLU A 44 7.51 -23.23 0.53
N GLN A 45 7.68 -23.97 -0.57
CA GLN A 45 8.57 -23.56 -1.65
C GLN A 45 8.06 -22.29 -2.36
N PHE A 46 6.75 -22.16 -2.54
CA PHE A 46 6.14 -20.95 -3.10
C PHE A 46 6.34 -19.73 -2.16
N ILE A 47 6.14 -19.93 -0.86
CA ILE A 47 6.38 -18.90 0.16
C ILE A 47 7.86 -18.50 0.18
N ALA A 48 8.78 -19.46 0.16
CA ALA A 48 10.23 -19.20 0.12
C ALA A 48 10.65 -18.40 -1.11
N LYS A 49 10.06 -18.66 -2.30
CA LYS A 49 10.34 -17.89 -3.53
C LYS A 49 9.87 -16.44 -3.45
N ILE A 50 8.72 -16.20 -2.81
CA ILE A 50 8.17 -14.84 -2.65
C ILE A 50 8.94 -14.07 -1.58
N LEU A 51 9.23 -14.70 -0.44
CA LEU A 51 9.96 -14.06 0.67
C LEU A 51 11.43 -13.78 0.30
N ASN A 52 12.08 -14.65 -0.46
CA ASN A 52 13.46 -14.46 -0.92
C ASN A 52 13.58 -13.66 -2.22
N GLY A 53 12.51 -12.97 -2.64
CA GLY A 53 12.50 -11.90 -3.65
C GLY A 53 13.40 -12.12 -4.88
N LYS A 54 12.85 -12.68 -5.97
CA LYS A 54 13.38 -12.54 -7.36
C LYS A 54 14.91 -12.41 -7.47
N THR A 55 15.64 -13.39 -6.96
CA THR A 55 17.00 -13.71 -7.44
C THR A 55 17.05 -15.20 -7.65
N GLN A 56 16.37 -15.65 -8.70
CA GLN A 56 16.71 -16.92 -9.30
C GLN A 56 17.69 -16.59 -10.43
N PRO A 57 19.00 -16.89 -10.29
CA PRO A 57 19.85 -17.00 -11.46
C PRO A 57 19.21 -18.05 -12.36
N LEU A 58 19.11 -17.72 -13.66
CA LEU A 58 18.68 -18.68 -14.67
C LEU A 58 19.50 -19.98 -14.51
N PRO A 59 18.87 -21.18 -14.58
CA PRO A 59 19.63 -22.41 -14.64
C PRO A 59 20.62 -22.32 -15.81
N PRO A 60 21.88 -22.79 -15.66
CA PRO A 60 22.82 -22.78 -16.77
C PRO A 60 22.22 -23.57 -17.93
N PRO A 61 22.38 -23.13 -19.19
CA PRO A 61 21.98 -23.95 -20.32
C PRO A 61 22.71 -25.28 -20.25
N SER A 62 21.95 -26.37 -20.28
CA SER A 62 22.45 -27.75 -20.33
C SER A 62 23.09 -28.02 -21.68
N VAL A 63 24.24 -27.43 -21.97
CA VAL A 63 24.97 -27.63 -23.24
C VAL A 63 25.91 -28.86 -23.18
N ASN A 64 25.73 -29.75 -22.20
CA ASN A 64 26.71 -30.80 -21.92
C ASN A 64 26.55 -32.09 -22.76
N THR A 65 25.48 -32.25 -23.54
CA THR A 65 25.24 -33.53 -24.24
C THR A 65 25.65 -33.55 -25.71
N LEU A 66 25.88 -32.40 -26.36
CA LEU A 66 26.20 -32.33 -27.79
C LEU A 66 27.69 -32.04 -28.09
N LEU A 67 28.50 -31.72 -27.09
CA LEU A 67 29.88 -31.22 -27.29
C LEU A 67 31.00 -32.29 -27.23
N ASN A 68 30.72 -33.50 -26.74
CA ASN A 68 31.80 -34.47 -26.45
C ASN A 68 32.34 -35.23 -27.66
N SER A 69 31.74 -35.12 -28.86
CA SER A 69 32.21 -35.86 -30.06
C SER A 69 33.08 -35.03 -31.02
N LEU A 70 33.28 -33.72 -30.76
CA LEU A 70 34.01 -32.82 -31.67
C LEU A 70 35.27 -32.19 -31.03
N GLN A 71 35.64 -32.60 -29.81
CA GLN A 71 36.58 -31.88 -28.94
C GLN A 71 38.09 -32.17 -29.09
N SER A 72 38.54 -33.09 -29.93
CA SER A 72 39.97 -33.46 -29.90
C SER A 72 40.91 -32.49 -30.65
N THR A 73 40.42 -31.48 -31.36
CA THR A 73 41.30 -30.55 -32.14
C THR A 73 40.90 -29.07 -32.11
N LEU A 74 39.74 -28.69 -31.55
CA LEU A 74 39.23 -27.30 -31.53
C LEU A 74 38.92 -26.76 -30.12
N ALA A 75 39.33 -27.49 -29.07
CA ALA A 75 38.89 -27.29 -27.69
C ALA A 75 39.23 -25.93 -27.02
N PRO A 76 40.46 -25.37 -27.11
CA PRO A 76 40.79 -24.20 -26.29
C PRO A 76 40.03 -22.94 -26.73
N HIS A 77 39.94 -22.69 -28.04
CA HIS A 77 39.30 -21.48 -28.56
C HIS A 77 37.77 -21.49 -28.43
N LEU A 78 37.13 -22.67 -28.54
CA LEU A 78 35.69 -22.79 -28.32
C LEU A 78 35.32 -22.52 -26.85
N THR A 79 36.14 -22.94 -25.90
CA THR A 79 35.85 -22.66 -24.48
C THR A 79 35.92 -21.18 -24.13
N ASP A 80 36.86 -20.43 -24.72
CA ASP A 80 36.97 -19.00 -24.49
C ASP A 80 35.89 -18.19 -25.22
N ALA A 81 35.50 -18.62 -26.43
CA ALA A 81 34.36 -18.05 -27.14
C ALA A 81 33.03 -18.24 -26.38
N LEU A 82 32.81 -19.43 -25.81
CA LEU A 82 31.61 -19.72 -25.01
C LEU A 82 31.60 -18.96 -23.68
N LYS A 83 32.73 -18.90 -22.96
CA LYS A 83 32.84 -18.10 -21.73
C LYS A 83 32.56 -16.63 -22.00
N SER A 84 33.17 -16.06 -23.04
CA SER A 84 32.98 -14.65 -23.37
C SER A 84 31.54 -14.35 -23.79
N ALA A 85 30.89 -15.22 -24.55
CA ALA A 85 29.47 -15.09 -24.88
C ALA A 85 28.57 -15.11 -23.64
N VAL A 86 28.81 -16.03 -22.69
CA VAL A 86 28.05 -16.10 -21.43
C VAL A 86 28.30 -14.88 -20.55
N VAL A 87 29.55 -14.40 -20.46
CA VAL A 87 29.87 -13.18 -19.70
C VAL A 87 29.20 -11.95 -20.33
N GLN A 88 29.18 -11.86 -21.67
CA GLN A 88 28.49 -10.79 -22.38
C GLN A 88 26.98 -10.82 -22.14
N GLU A 89 26.35 -12.00 -22.18
CA GLU A 89 24.93 -12.17 -21.88
C GLU A 89 24.62 -11.80 -20.43
N LEU A 90 25.41 -12.28 -19.47
CA LEU A 90 25.22 -11.95 -18.04
C LEU A 90 25.42 -10.45 -17.78
N ALA A 91 26.37 -9.82 -18.48
CA ALA A 91 26.57 -8.37 -18.42
C ALA A 91 25.42 -7.59 -19.07
N ALA A 92 24.79 -8.12 -20.12
CA ALA A 92 23.58 -7.55 -20.71
C ALA A 92 22.40 -7.66 -19.72
N GLN A 93 22.18 -8.83 -19.14
CA GLN A 93 21.13 -9.06 -18.13
C GLN A 93 21.31 -8.17 -16.90
N ARG A 94 22.54 -8.01 -16.39
CA ARG A 94 22.80 -7.11 -15.25
C ARG A 94 22.49 -5.65 -15.59
N ARG A 95 22.83 -5.20 -16.81
CA ARG A 95 22.51 -3.84 -17.26
C ARG A 95 21.00 -3.63 -17.35
N GLU A 96 20.27 -4.60 -17.91
CA GLU A 96 18.81 -4.55 -17.98
C GLU A 96 18.17 -4.53 -16.58
N LEU A 97 18.64 -5.39 -15.67
CA LEU A 97 18.15 -5.39 -14.29
C LEU A 97 18.37 -4.03 -13.60
N LEU A 98 19.57 -3.46 -13.74
CA LEU A 98 19.88 -2.14 -13.16
C LEU A 98 19.03 -1.04 -13.80
N ALA A 99 18.79 -1.10 -15.11
CA ALA A 99 17.93 -0.13 -15.80
C ALA A 99 16.48 -0.21 -15.28
N ASN A 100 15.94 -1.42 -15.12
CA ASN A 100 14.59 -1.63 -14.58
C ASN A 100 14.49 -1.14 -13.13
N GLN A 101 15.51 -1.38 -12.31
CA GLN A 101 15.54 -0.88 -10.93
C GLN A 101 15.60 0.64 -10.89
N ASN A 102 16.43 1.27 -11.73
CA ASN A 102 16.53 2.73 -11.81
C ASN A 102 15.23 3.37 -12.33
N ALA A 103 14.53 2.73 -13.26
CA ALA A 103 13.22 3.19 -13.73
C ALA A 103 12.18 3.11 -12.60
N ALA A 104 12.12 1.98 -11.89
CA ALA A 104 11.21 1.80 -10.77
C ALA A 104 11.46 2.81 -9.63
N THR A 105 12.72 3.11 -9.32
CA THR A 105 13.04 4.13 -8.29
C THR A 105 12.65 5.53 -8.74
N ALA A 106 12.82 5.88 -10.02
CA ALA A 106 12.38 7.16 -10.57
C ALA A 106 10.84 7.31 -10.55
N GLU A 107 10.10 6.24 -10.83
CA GLU A 107 8.63 6.25 -10.71
C GLU A 107 8.19 6.46 -9.25
N LEU A 108 8.84 5.80 -8.29
CA LEU A 108 8.51 5.96 -6.87
C LEU A 108 8.80 7.37 -6.35
N THR A 109 9.90 7.99 -6.77
CA THR A 109 10.21 9.37 -6.35
C THR A 109 9.23 10.37 -6.94
N GLU A 110 8.80 10.18 -8.18
CA GLU A 110 7.77 11.02 -8.80
C GLU A 110 6.41 10.87 -8.09
N LEU A 111 6.03 9.64 -7.71
CA LEU A 111 4.80 9.42 -6.92
C LEU A 111 4.88 10.09 -5.55
N ALA A 112 6.02 9.98 -4.85
CA ALA A 112 6.22 10.66 -3.57
C ALA A 112 6.07 12.19 -3.71
N ARG A 113 6.68 12.77 -4.74
CA ARG A 113 6.55 14.22 -5.04
C ARG A 113 5.11 14.63 -5.29
N ARG A 114 4.34 13.84 -6.05
CA ARG A 114 2.91 14.12 -6.31
C ARG A 114 2.08 14.02 -5.04
N LEU A 115 2.37 13.06 -4.18
CA LEU A 115 1.69 12.93 -2.90
C LEU A 115 1.97 14.13 -1.99
N GLU A 116 3.22 14.58 -1.89
CA GLU A 116 3.57 15.79 -1.13
C GLU A 116 2.86 17.03 -1.69
N GLN A 117 2.82 17.19 -3.01
CA GLN A 117 2.11 18.29 -3.66
C GLN A 117 0.61 18.32 -3.36
N VAL A 118 -0.01 17.17 -3.16
CA VAL A 118 -1.44 17.07 -2.81
C VAL A 118 -1.65 17.17 -1.30
N GLN A 119 -0.75 16.60 -0.49
CA GLN A 119 -0.89 16.52 0.95
C GLN A 119 -0.71 17.89 1.62
N THR A 120 0.31 18.66 1.20
CA THR A 120 0.58 20.01 1.76
C THR A 120 -0.62 20.95 1.68
N PRO A 121 -1.25 21.18 0.49
CA PRO A 121 -2.39 22.10 0.41
C PRO A 121 -3.63 21.60 1.16
N LEU A 122 -3.80 20.28 1.32
CA LEU A 122 -4.91 19.74 2.12
C LEU A 122 -4.74 20.04 3.61
N ILE A 123 -3.52 19.92 4.14
CA ILE A 123 -3.23 20.25 5.54
C ILE A 123 -3.44 21.75 5.79
N GLU A 124 -3.00 22.61 4.87
CA GLU A 124 -3.21 24.05 4.98
C GLU A 124 -4.70 24.41 4.95
N ARG A 125 -5.48 23.81 4.04
CA ARG A 125 -6.94 24.01 3.98
C ARG A 125 -7.64 23.54 5.25
N LEU A 126 -7.24 22.39 5.82
CA LEU A 126 -7.79 21.89 7.07
C LEU A 126 -7.56 22.88 8.21
N ARG A 127 -6.34 23.41 8.34
CA ARG A 127 -6.02 24.43 9.35
C ARG A 127 -6.87 25.70 9.17
N ALA A 128 -7.02 26.17 7.93
CA ALA A 128 -7.87 27.33 7.64
C ALA A 128 -9.35 27.09 8.00
N TYR A 129 -9.87 25.89 7.74
CA TYR A 129 -11.23 25.53 8.17
C TYR A 129 -11.37 25.41 9.68
N GLU A 130 -10.38 24.85 10.37
CA GLU A 130 -10.35 24.78 11.84
C GLU A 130 -10.33 26.18 12.48
N GLU A 131 -9.50 27.10 11.97
CA GLU A 131 -9.47 28.49 12.41
C GLU A 131 -10.83 29.18 12.17
N ARG A 132 -11.43 29.00 11.00
CA ARG A 132 -12.75 29.58 10.69
C ARG A 132 -13.85 29.01 11.58
N LEU A 133 -13.78 27.72 11.91
CA LEU A 133 -14.72 27.10 12.85
C LEU A 133 -14.60 27.71 14.25
N GLN A 134 -13.38 27.95 14.73
CA GLN A 134 -13.17 28.59 16.03
C GLN A 134 -13.67 30.04 16.05
N GLU A 135 -13.48 30.78 14.97
CA GLU A 135 -14.00 32.14 14.81
C GLU A 135 -15.53 32.14 14.84
N LEU A 136 -16.18 31.30 14.02
CA LEU A 136 -17.63 31.16 14.00
C LEU A 136 -18.21 30.71 15.34
N GLN A 137 -17.50 29.85 16.08
CA GLN A 137 -17.90 29.44 17.43
C GLN A 137 -17.88 30.62 18.41
N LYS A 138 -16.87 31.49 18.33
CA LYS A 138 -16.79 32.70 19.17
C LYS A 138 -17.92 33.67 18.82
N GLU A 139 -18.13 33.94 17.53
CA GLU A 139 -19.22 34.79 17.06
C GLU A 139 -20.58 34.27 17.55
N LEU A 140 -20.82 32.96 17.50
CA LEU A 140 -22.07 32.36 17.96
C LEU A 140 -22.30 32.56 19.47
N ILE A 141 -21.24 32.44 20.28
CA ILE A 141 -21.32 32.67 21.73
C ILE A 141 -21.63 34.14 22.01
N GLU A 142 -20.91 35.06 21.38
CA GLU A 142 -21.12 36.51 21.54
C GLU A 142 -22.55 36.91 21.13
N GLN A 143 -23.01 36.45 19.97
CA GLN A 143 -24.38 36.69 19.52
C GLN A 143 -25.42 36.10 20.47
N THR A 144 -25.14 34.94 21.07
CA THR A 144 -26.04 34.33 22.06
C THR A 144 -26.15 35.20 23.31
N GLU A 145 -25.04 35.79 23.77
CA GLU A 145 -25.03 36.73 24.90
C GLU A 145 -25.81 38.01 24.57
N GLN A 146 -25.52 38.64 23.44
CA GLN A 146 -26.21 39.85 22.98
C GLN A 146 -27.72 39.61 22.83
N ASN A 147 -28.11 38.49 22.21
CA ASN A 147 -29.51 38.11 22.06
C ASN A 147 -30.19 37.90 23.42
N ARG A 148 -29.49 37.27 24.37
CA ARG A 148 -30.00 37.07 25.73
C ARG A 148 -30.24 38.40 26.45
N GLU A 149 -29.34 39.37 26.30
CA GLU A 149 -29.50 40.71 26.89
C GLU A 149 -30.65 41.49 26.25
N LEU A 150 -30.74 41.47 24.92
CA LEU A 150 -31.85 42.10 24.19
C LEU A 150 -33.20 41.55 24.62
N LEU A 151 -33.31 40.23 24.78
CA LEU A 151 -34.54 39.58 25.27
C LEU A 151 -34.89 40.02 26.70
N LYS A 152 -33.92 40.15 27.61
CA LYS A 152 -34.16 40.65 28.97
C LYS A 152 -34.71 42.07 28.95
N LEU A 153 -34.09 42.97 28.20
CA LEU A 153 -34.54 44.36 28.08
C LEU A 153 -35.96 44.45 27.50
N LYS A 154 -36.26 43.65 26.47
CA LYS A 154 -37.60 43.57 25.87
C LYS A 154 -38.65 43.08 26.88
N ILE A 155 -38.31 42.07 27.69
CA ILE A 155 -39.18 41.59 28.77
C ILE A 155 -39.43 42.69 29.81
N GLU A 156 -38.39 43.40 30.25
CA GLU A 156 -38.53 44.49 31.23
C GLU A 156 -39.38 45.65 30.69
N MET A 157 -39.15 46.06 29.45
CA MET A 157 -39.96 47.10 28.79
C MET A 157 -41.43 46.70 28.73
N THR A 158 -41.71 45.46 28.32
CA THR A 158 -43.07 44.93 28.23
C THR A 158 -43.74 44.86 29.61
N ARG A 159 -43.01 44.44 30.64
CA ARG A 159 -43.51 44.43 32.03
C ARG A 159 -43.88 45.84 32.51
N ARG A 160 -43.02 46.83 32.28
CA ARG A 160 -43.32 48.24 32.65
C ARG A 160 -44.54 48.78 31.91
N GLN A 161 -44.70 48.44 30.63
CA GLN A 161 -45.89 48.82 29.87
C GLN A 161 -47.15 48.19 30.48
N LEU A 162 -47.13 46.88 30.75
CA LEU A 162 -48.24 46.18 31.39
C LEU A 162 -48.57 46.74 32.78
N GLU A 163 -47.56 47.08 33.58
CA GLU A 163 -47.75 47.74 34.89
C GLU A 163 -48.40 49.11 34.73
N SER A 164 -47.94 49.92 33.76
CA SER A 164 -48.52 51.24 33.50
C SER A 164 -49.97 51.15 33.03
N GLU A 165 -50.30 50.17 32.18
CA GLU A 165 -51.67 49.91 31.73
C GLU A 165 -52.54 49.40 32.88
N ARG A 166 -52.04 48.50 33.72
CA ARG A 166 -52.71 48.04 34.94
C ARG A 166 -52.98 49.19 35.91
N SER A 167 -52.00 50.07 36.13
CA SER A 167 -52.19 51.25 36.97
C SER A 167 -53.27 52.16 36.38
N ARG A 168 -53.25 52.42 35.06
CA ARG A 168 -54.30 53.22 34.39
C ARG A 168 -55.69 52.63 34.55
N ILE A 169 -55.84 51.31 34.45
CA ILE A 169 -57.12 50.62 34.67
C ILE A 169 -57.55 50.71 36.13
N ASN A 170 -56.64 50.58 37.09
CA ASN A 170 -56.96 50.63 38.51
C ASN A 170 -57.34 52.04 39.02
N PHE A 171 -57.02 53.11 38.27
CA PHE A 171 -57.39 54.50 38.61
C PHE A 171 -58.68 54.99 37.91
N ASN A 172 -59.28 54.19 37.03
CA ASN A 172 -60.60 54.44 36.41
C ASN A 172 -61.67 53.56 37.05
#